data_AF-A0A382AWL8-F1
#
_entry.id   AF-A0A382AWL8-F1
#
_cell.length_a   1.000
_cell.length_b   1.000
_cell.length_c   1.000
_cell.angle_alpha   90.00
_cell.angle_beta   90.00
_cell.angle_gamma   90.00
#
_symmetry.space_group_name_H-M   'P 1'
#
loop_
_entity.id
_entity.type
_entity.pdbx_description
1 polymer ?
#
loop_
_entity_poly.entity_id
_entity_poly.type
_entity_poly.pdbx_seq_one_letter_code
_entity_poly.pdbx_strand_id
1 'polypeptide(L)'
;MVDDCMKGNRLIGIVQPKKTGDLKKPNLYEVGCVGKITSFNETEDGRYFIVLNGICRYKIVDELTNDKLYRECKINFGNYINDLKENNKEEIKFADLKLIFNDLKNLFRKQGYLINWKDL
;
A
#
# COMPACT_ATOMS: atom_id res chain seq x y z
N MET A 1 0.13 -0.67 20.44
CA MET A 1 0.54 -1.06 19.06
C MET A 1 1.70 -0.20 18.57
N VAL A 2 1.54 1.11 18.41
CA VAL A 2 2.63 1.98 17.91
C VAL A 2 3.82 1.93 18.88
N ASP A 3 3.60 2.01 20.19
CA ASP A 3 4.68 1.92 21.18
C ASP A 3 5.43 0.58 21.12
N ASP A 4 4.70 -0.53 20.95
CA ASP A 4 5.29 -1.86 20.81
C ASP A 4 6.14 -1.95 19.54
N CYS A 5 5.66 -1.37 18.46
CA CYS A 5 6.39 -1.27 17.19
C CYS A 5 7.67 -0.42 17.33
N MET A 6 7.61 0.68 18.08
CA MET A 6 8.74 1.57 18.34
C MET A 6 9.84 0.93 19.20
N LYS A 7 9.50 -0.03 20.07
CA LYS A 7 10.48 -0.86 20.82
C LYS A 7 11.20 -1.89 19.95
N GLY A 8 10.63 -2.24 18.80
CA GLY A 8 11.18 -3.23 17.88
C GLY A 8 11.85 -2.63 16.65
N ASN A 9 11.50 -3.17 15.49
CA ASN A 9 12.06 -2.78 14.18
C ASN A 9 11.30 -1.64 13.49
N ARG A 10 10.30 -1.04 14.16
CA ARG A 10 9.44 0.03 13.64
C ARG A 10 8.61 -0.39 12.42
N LEU A 11 8.30 -1.68 12.27
CA LEU A 11 7.49 -2.21 11.18
C LEU A 11 6.04 -2.49 11.61
N ILE A 12 5.09 -2.10 10.77
CA ILE A 12 3.66 -2.37 10.93
C ILE A 12 3.11 -2.96 9.64
N GLY A 13 2.27 -3.99 9.76
CA GLY A 13 1.46 -4.46 8.64
C GLY A 13 0.18 -3.65 8.49
N ILE A 14 -0.06 -3.09 7.30
CA ILE A 14 -1.35 -2.48 6.93
C ILE A 14 -2.07 -3.40 5.95
N VAL A 15 -3.34 -3.67 6.23
CA VAL A 15 -4.21 -4.48 5.38
C VAL A 15 -5.63 -3.93 5.43
N GLN A 16 -6.29 -3.94 4.28
CA GLN A 16 -7.63 -3.42 4.15
C GLN A 16 -8.66 -4.40 4.76
N PRO A 17 -9.65 -3.90 5.54
CA PRO A 17 -10.78 -4.71 5.95
C PRO A 17 -11.79 -4.91 4.81
N LYS A 18 -12.42 -6.07 4.77
CA LYS A 18 -13.59 -6.38 3.93
C LYS A 18 -14.86 -5.86 4.59
N LYS A 19 -15.91 -5.67 3.79
CA LYS A 19 -17.26 -5.33 4.28
C LYS A 19 -18.02 -6.51 4.92
N THR A 20 -17.33 -7.63 5.12
CA THR A 20 -17.87 -8.88 5.68
C THR A 20 -17.23 -9.17 7.04
N GLY A 21 -17.91 -9.90 7.91
CA GLY A 21 -17.44 -10.24 9.24
C GLY A 21 -18.08 -9.35 10.31
N ASP A 22 -17.54 -9.39 11.52
CA ASP A 22 -18.03 -8.60 12.65
C ASP A 22 -17.67 -7.12 12.47
N LEU A 23 -18.57 -6.22 12.88
CA LEU A 23 -18.33 -4.77 12.92
C LEU A 23 -17.07 -4.39 13.70
N LYS A 24 -16.80 -5.06 14.82
CA LYS A 24 -15.62 -4.85 15.66
C LYS A 24 -14.39 -5.58 15.15
N LYS A 25 -14.59 -6.65 14.37
CA LYS A 25 -13.51 -7.49 13.83
C LYS A 25 -13.84 -7.93 12.39
N PRO A 26 -13.73 -7.01 11.40
CA PRO A 26 -14.05 -7.34 10.01
C PRO A 26 -13.06 -8.36 9.46
N ASN A 27 -13.48 -9.14 8.47
CA ASN A 27 -12.58 -10.02 7.73
C ASN A 27 -11.56 -9.15 6.98
N LEU A 28 -10.35 -9.68 6.75
CA LEU A 28 -9.29 -8.96 6.06
C LEU A 28 -9.15 -9.44 4.61
N TYR A 29 -8.62 -8.57 3.75
CA TYR A 29 -8.03 -9.04 2.49
C TYR A 29 -6.76 -9.84 2.77
N GLU A 30 -6.45 -10.80 1.90
CA GLU A 30 -5.32 -11.69 2.12
C GLU A 30 -3.97 -10.99 1.91
N VAL A 31 -3.96 -9.85 1.22
CA VAL A 31 -2.73 -9.15 0.84
C VAL A 31 -2.70 -7.80 1.53
N GLY A 32 -1.61 -7.54 2.26
CA GLY A 32 -1.31 -6.27 2.89
C GLY A 32 0.06 -5.75 2.47
N CYS A 33 0.49 -4.66 3.09
CA CYS A 33 1.84 -4.09 2.91
C CYS A 33 2.48 -3.86 4.26
N VAL A 34 3.74 -4.29 4.41
CA VAL A 34 4.54 -3.91 5.56
C VAL A 34 5.07 -2.50 5.33
N GLY A 35 4.87 -1.63 6.30
CA GLY A 35 5.41 -0.28 6.30
C GLY A 35 6.32 -0.05 7.50
N LYS A 36 7.26 0.88 7.34
CA LYS A 36 8.16 1.32 8.40
C LYS A 36 7.79 2.73 8.86
N ILE A 37 7.70 2.91 10.17
CA ILE A 37 7.50 4.25 10.75
C ILE A 37 8.80 5.03 10.57
N THR A 38 8.72 6.12 9.81
CA THR A 38 9.85 7.04 9.55
C THR A 38 9.78 8.30 10.40
N SER A 39 8.58 8.68 10.86
CA SER A 39 8.37 9.79 11.79
C SER A 39 7.26 9.44 12.77
N PHE A 40 7.38 9.94 14.00
CA PHE A 40 6.47 9.70 15.11
C PHE A 40 6.44 10.95 15.99
N ASN A 41 5.24 11.47 16.26
CA ASN A 41 5.01 12.58 17.18
C ASN A 41 3.77 12.28 18.03
N GLU A 42 3.90 12.42 19.33
CA GLU A 42 2.77 12.39 20.26
C GLU A 42 2.30 13.81 20.51
N THR A 43 1.00 14.04 20.40
CA THR A 43 0.37 15.32 20.72
C THR A 43 -0.03 15.37 22.18
N GLU A 44 -0.18 16.57 22.71
CA GLU A 44 -0.57 16.80 24.11
C GLU A 44 -1.94 16.19 24.47
N ASP A 45 -2.80 15.96 23.48
CA ASP A 45 -4.10 15.29 23.63
C ASP A 45 -4.04 13.75 23.48
N GLY A 46 -2.83 13.17 23.46
CA GLY A 46 -2.61 11.72 23.47
C GLY A 46 -2.80 11.04 22.11
N ARG A 47 -2.79 11.78 21.00
CA ARG A 47 -2.82 11.22 19.64
C ARG A 47 -1.40 11.01 19.11
N TYR A 48 -1.26 10.00 18.26
CA TYR A 48 -0.03 9.75 17.53
C TYR A 48 -0.15 10.20 16.07
N PHE A 49 0.78 11.07 15.65
CA PHE A 49 1.06 11.33 14.24
C PHE A 49 2.26 10.51 13.81
N ILE A 50 2.01 9.57 12.87
CA ILE A 50 3.07 8.75 12.29
C ILE A 50 3.14 8.97 10.79
N VAL A 51 4.37 8.96 10.26
CA VAL A 51 4.63 8.81 8.83
C VAL A 51 5.08 7.37 8.61
N LEU A 52 4.37 6.66 7.75
CA LEU A 52 4.65 5.27 7.42
C LEU A 52 5.07 5.17 5.95
N ASN A 53 6.23 4.58 5.70
CA ASN A 53 6.69 4.28 4.35
C ASN A 53 6.46 2.81 4.03
N GLY A 54 5.78 2.51 2.92
CA GLY A 54 5.56 1.13 2.46
C GLY A 54 6.86 0.49 1.97
N ILE A 55 7.11 -0.75 2.36
CA ILE A 55 8.32 -1.50 1.99
C ILE A 55 7.98 -2.62 1.01
N CYS A 56 7.07 -3.52 1.38
CA CYS A 56 6.84 -4.74 0.61
C CYS A 56 5.45 -5.32 0.89
N ARG A 57 4.80 -5.85 -0.14
CA ARG A 57 3.55 -6.57 0.03
C ARG A 57 3.78 -7.91 0.72
N TYR A 58 2.77 -8.38 1.42
CA TYR A 58 2.77 -9.72 2.02
C TYR A 58 1.40 -10.36 1.87
N LYS A 59 1.38 -11.70 1.92
CA LYS A 59 0.16 -12.48 2.08
C LYS A 59 0.00 -12.91 3.53
N ILE A 60 -1.19 -12.72 4.11
CA ILE A 60 -1.55 -13.27 5.42
C ILE A 60 -1.68 -14.79 5.28
N VAL A 61 -0.94 -15.50 6.12
CA VAL A 61 -0.99 -16.96 6.24
C VAL A 61 -1.98 -17.36 7.32
N ASP A 62 -1.93 -16.67 8.47
CA ASP A 62 -2.79 -16.97 9.61
C ASP A 62 -2.92 -15.75 10.54
N GLU A 63 -4.03 -15.64 11.26
CA GLU A 63 -4.22 -14.63 12.32
C GLU A 63 -3.98 -15.30 13.69
N LEU A 64 -3.04 -14.76 14.46
CA LEU A 64 -2.67 -15.31 15.76
C LEU A 64 -3.69 -14.89 16.82
N THR A 65 -4.03 -15.83 17.70
CA THR A 65 -4.84 -15.52 18.90
C THR A 65 -3.91 -14.98 19.99
N ASN A 66 -4.18 -13.77 20.46
CA ASN A 66 -3.43 -13.11 21.53
C ASN A 66 -4.38 -12.26 22.40
N ASP A 67 -3.88 -11.78 23.53
CA ASP A 67 -4.63 -10.90 24.45
C ASP A 67 -4.41 -9.42 24.15
N LYS A 68 -3.87 -9.08 22.97
CA LYS A 68 -3.55 -7.70 22.62
C LYS A 68 -4.76 -6.98 22.03
N LEU A 69 -4.79 -5.65 22.17
CA LEU A 69 -5.82 -4.80 21.58
C LEU A 69 -5.68 -4.60 20.06
N TYR A 70 -4.74 -5.31 19.43
CA TYR A 70 -4.47 -5.25 18.00
C TYR A 70 -4.17 -6.64 17.45
N ARG A 71 -4.44 -6.84 16.17
CA ARG A 71 -4.25 -8.13 15.51
C ARG A 71 -2.78 -8.42 15.27
N GLU A 72 -2.39 -9.67 15.42
CA GLU A 72 -1.10 -10.18 14.97
C GLU A 72 -1.35 -11.26 13.91
N CYS A 73 -0.60 -11.21 12.82
CA CYS A 73 -0.74 -12.15 11.72
C CYS A 73 0.60 -12.77 11.37
N LYS A 74 0.59 -14.06 11.06
CA LYS A 74 1.70 -14.71 10.36
C LYS A 74 1.60 -14.36 8.88
N ILE A 75 2.70 -13.88 8.30
CA ILE A 75 2.72 -13.36 6.93
C ILE A 75 3.80 -14.03 6.08
N ASN A 76 3.63 -13.99 4.75
CA ASN A 76 4.57 -14.51 3.77
C ASN A 76 4.87 -13.46 2.69
N PHE A 77 6.16 -13.19 2.46
CA PHE A 77 6.67 -12.27 1.45
C PHE A 77 7.04 -12.94 0.13
N GLY A 78 7.03 -14.28 0.04
CA GLY A 78 7.58 -15.04 -1.09
C GLY A 78 7.09 -14.60 -2.47
N ASN A 79 5.79 -14.28 -2.59
CA ASN A 79 5.19 -13.82 -3.84
C ASN A 79 5.53 -12.36 -4.21
N TYR A 80 6.18 -11.63 -3.30
CA TYR A 80 6.41 -10.19 -3.37
C TYR A 80 7.89 -9.82 -3.20
N ILE A 81 8.81 -10.78 -3.30
CA ILE A 81 10.27 -10.52 -3.21
C ILE A 81 10.71 -9.45 -4.23
N ASN A 82 10.04 -9.37 -5.38
CA ASN A 82 10.32 -8.35 -6.39
C ASN A 82 10.01 -6.92 -5.92
N ASP A 83 9.15 -6.71 -4.91
CA ASP A 83 8.88 -5.38 -4.37
C ASP A 83 10.11 -4.78 -3.66
N LEU A 84 11.03 -5.63 -3.21
CA LEU A 84 12.29 -5.21 -2.58
C LEU A 84 13.39 -4.90 -3.59
N LYS A 85 13.18 -5.22 -4.87
CA LYS A 85 14.13 -4.80 -5.90
C LYS A 85 13.96 -3.30 -6.05
N GLU A 86 15.03 -2.55 -5.84
CA GLU A 86 15.07 -1.18 -6.35
C GLU A 86 14.76 -1.28 -7.83
N ASN A 87 13.69 -0.62 -8.26
CA ASN A 87 13.43 -0.45 -9.68
C ASN A 87 14.67 0.24 -10.23
N ASN A 88 15.60 -0.53 -10.81
CA ASN A 88 16.42 -0.07 -11.90
C ASN A 88 15.43 0.67 -12.77
N LYS A 89 15.52 2.01 -12.80
CA LYS A 89 14.63 2.85 -13.59
C LYS A 89 14.56 2.19 -14.95
N GLU A 90 13.49 1.46 -15.24
CA GLU A 90 13.29 0.95 -16.58
C GLU A 90 13.30 2.23 -17.39
N GLU A 91 14.31 2.39 -18.24
CA GLU A 91 14.38 3.55 -19.12
C GLU A 91 13.08 3.53 -19.92
N ILE A 92 12.12 4.36 -19.52
CA ILE A 92 10.85 4.48 -20.22
C ILE A 92 11.22 4.96 -21.61
N LYS A 93 11.15 4.04 -22.58
CA LYS A 93 11.43 4.39 -23.96
C LYS A 93 10.29 5.28 -24.41
N PHE A 94 10.60 6.51 -24.80
CA PHE A 94 9.61 7.49 -25.29
C PHE A 94 8.70 6.93 -26.42
N ALA A 95 9.16 5.90 -27.13
CA ALA A 95 8.37 5.17 -28.12
C ALA A 95 7.10 4.51 -27.54
N ASP A 96 7.16 3.98 -26.31
CA ASP A 96 6.05 3.29 -25.66
C ASP A 96 4.95 4.27 -25.24
N LEU A 97 5.33 5.51 -24.89
CA LEU A 97 4.38 6.58 -24.57
C LEU A 97 3.52 6.96 -25.79
N LYS A 98 4.07 6.92 -27.01
CA LYS A 98 3.30 7.29 -28.23
C LYS A 98 2.10 6.38 -28.46
N LEU A 99 2.24 5.08 -28.16
CA LEU A 99 1.16 4.11 -28.27
C LEU A 99 0.04 4.43 -27.27
N ILE A 100 0.40 4.68 -26.00
CA ILE A 100 -0.54 5.09 -24.96
C ILE A 100 -1.28 6.37 -25.35
N PHE A 101 -0.56 7.37 -25.87
CA PHE A 101 -1.17 8.62 -26.34
C PHE A 101 -2.14 8.41 -27.50
N ASN A 102 -1.86 7.45 -28.39
CA ASN A 102 -2.75 7.13 -29.50
C ASN A 102 -4.04 6.45 -29.02
N ASP A 103 -3.92 5.53 -28.07
CA ASP A 103 -5.07 4.85 -27.47
C ASP A 103 -5.95 5.83 -26.68
N LEU A 104 -5.34 6.74 -25.94
CA LEU A 104 -6.05 7.82 -25.25
C LEU A 104 -6.78 8.73 -26.24
N LYS A 105 -6.14 9.15 -27.33
CA LYS A 105 -6.79 9.94 -28.40
C LYS A 105 -8.03 9.25 -28.94
N ASN A 106 -7.95 7.94 -29.19
CA ASN A 106 -9.08 7.15 -29.68
C ASN A 106 -10.20 7.04 -28.64
N LEU A 107 -9.85 6.83 -27.38
CA LEU A 107 -10.81 6.76 -26.29
C LEU A 107 -11.55 8.09 -26.12
N PHE A 108 -10.83 9.21 -26.05
CA PHE A 108 -11.43 10.53 -25.88
C PHE A 108 -12.30 10.95 -27.06
N ARG A 109 -11.90 10.61 -28.30
CA ARG A 109 -12.75 10.79 -29.49
C ARG A 109 -14.06 10.01 -29.39
N LYS A 110 -14.01 8.73 -28.98
CA LYS A 110 -15.21 7.90 -28.80
C LYS A 110 -16.14 8.42 -27.70
N GLN A 111 -15.58 9.04 -26.66
CA GLN A 111 -16.32 9.63 -25.54
C GLN A 111 -16.78 11.07 -25.82
N GLY A 112 -16.44 11.65 -26.99
CA GLY A 112 -16.88 12.99 -27.40
C GLY A 112 -16.08 14.15 -26.79
N TYR A 113 -14.93 13.88 -26.17
CA TYR A 113 -14.08 14.92 -25.61
C TYR A 113 -13.22 15.60 -26.68
N LEU A 114 -13.25 16.94 -26.70
CA LEU A 114 -12.36 17.77 -27.49
C LEU A 114 -11.14 18.16 -26.64
N ILE A 115 -10.00 17.52 -26.90
CA ILE A 115 -8.75 17.79 -26.20
C ILE A 115 -7.81 18.56 -27.12
N ASN A 116 -7.24 19.67 -26.62
CA ASN A 116 -6.15 20.35 -27.30
C ASN A 116 -4.82 19.66 -27.03
N TRP A 117 -4.45 18.74 -27.91
CA TRP A 117 -3.23 17.95 -27.80
C TRP A 117 -1.93 18.73 -28.08
N LYS A 118 -2.01 20.03 -28.40
CA LYS A 118 -0.84 20.88 -28.66
C LYS A 118 -0.27 21.53 -27.39
N ASP A 119 -1.04 21.57 -26.31
CA ASP A 119 -0.67 22.21 -25.04
C ASP A 119 -0.22 21.18 -23.97
N LEU A 120 -0.08 19.91 -24.35
CA LEU A 120 0.30 18.78 -23.49
C LEU A 120 1.64 18.20 -23.92
#